data_AF-A0A7H0FWZ5-F1
#
_entry.id   AF-A0A7H0FWZ5-F1
#
_cell.length_a   1.000
_cell.length_b   1.000
_cell.length_c   1.000
_cell.angle_alpha   90.00
_cell.angle_beta   90.00
_cell.angle_gamma   90.00
#
_symmetry.space_group_name_H-M   'P 1'
#
loop_
_entity.id
_entity.type
_entity.pdbx_description
1 polymer ?
#
loop_
_entity_poly.entity_id
_entity_poly.type
_entity_poly.pdbx_seq_one_letter_code
_entity_poly.pdbx_strand_id
1 'polypeptide(L)' 'MNLHQIPSVDEVLLNAVLRVAHDECRHGEWRDIEPALAATWERMRNPQAPHWEDVADRVRSCCEENGMPLR' A
#
# COMPACT_ATOMS: atom_id res chain seq x y z
N MET A 1 -18.24 24.14 6.50
CA MET A 1 -17.18 23.14 6.26
C MET A 1 -17.86 21.80 6.02
N ASN A 2 -17.75 21.26 4.80
CA ASN A 2 -18.34 19.97 4.44
C ASN A 2 -17.50 18.83 5.02
N LEU A 3 -18.09 18.01 5.89
CA LEU A 3 -17.45 16.84 6.52
C LEU A 3 -17.24 15.64 5.57
N HIS A 4 -17.63 15.78 4.30
CA HIS A 4 -17.57 14.71 3.28
C HIS A 4 -16.23 14.56 2.56
N GLN A 5 -15.21 15.34 2.93
CA GLN A 5 -13.89 15.31 2.28
C GLN A 5 -12.77 14.81 3.19
N ILE A 6 -13.10 14.25 4.37
CA ILE A 6 -12.09 13.62 5.22
C ILE A 6 -11.95 12.18 4.70
N PRO A 7 -10.83 11.84 4.01
CA PRO A 7 -10.57 10.46 3.61
C PRO A 7 -10.66 9.57 4.85
N SER A 8 -11.24 8.38 4.70
CA SER A 8 -11.33 7.45 5.81
C SER A 8 -9.93 7.18 6.36
N VAL A 9 -9.83 6.84 7.65
CA VAL A 9 -8.54 6.47 8.26
C VAL A 9 -7.86 5.37 7.43
N ASP A 10 -8.65 4.45 6.87
CA ASP A 10 -8.18 3.38 5.99
C ASP A 10 -7.59 3.89 4.67
N GLU A 11 -8.18 4.93 4.06
CA GLU A 11 -7.68 5.56 2.83
C GLU A 11 -6.37 6.33 3.06
N VAL A 12 -6.25 7.03 4.20
CA VAL A 12 -5.00 7.71 4.58
C VAL A 12 -3.90 6.70 4.85
N LEU A 13 -4.23 5.61 5.53
CA LEU A 13 -3.27 4.56 5.86
C LEU A 13 -2.78 3.83 4.61
N LEU A 14 -3.70 3.47 3.71
CA LEU A 14 -3.37 2.87 2.42
C LEU A 14 -2.46 3.79 1.60
N ASN A 15 -2.78 5.08 1.50
CA ASN A 15 -1.92 6.04 0.79
C ASN A 15 -0.53 6.18 1.43
N ALA A 16 -0.42 6.12 2.75
CA ALA A 16 0.87 6.15 3.44
C ALA A 16 1.69 4.88 3.14
N VAL A 17 1.07 3.69 3.20
CA VAL A 17 1.70 2.41 2.84
C VAL A 17 2.16 2.42 1.39
N LEU A 18 1.32 2.88 0.46
CA LEU A 18 1.65 3.00 -0.97
C LEU A 18 2.83 3.94 -1.21
N ARG A 19 2.89 5.07 -0.50
CA ARG A 19 3.96 6.05 -0.65
C ARG A 19 5.29 5.55 -0.08
N VAL A 20 5.26 4.88 1.08
CA VAL A 20 6.46 4.22 1.64
C VAL A 20 6.92 3.10 0.71
N ALA A 21 6.00 2.25 0.24
CA ALA A 21 6.32 1.20 -0.74
C ALA A 21 6.97 1.78 -2.00
N HIS A 22 6.45 2.90 -2.53
CA HIS A 22 7.02 3.57 -3.69
C HIS A 22 8.43 4.12 -3.43
N ASP A 23 8.64 4.81 -2.31
CA ASP A 23 9.96 5.39 -1.97
C ASP A 23 10.99 4.31 -1.64
N GLU A 24 10.57 3.21 -1.00
CA GLU A 24 11.45 2.09 -0.67
C GLU A 24 11.78 1.24 -1.92
N CYS A 25 10.84 1.04 -2.85
CA CYS A 25 11.11 0.39 -4.14
C CYS A 25 12.08 1.18 -5.03
N ARG A 26 12.27 2.48 -4.79
CA ARG A 26 13.32 3.26 -5.46
C ARG A 26 14.72 2.95 -4.91
N HIS A 27 14.82 2.35 -3.72
CA HIS A 27 16.07 2.13 -2.99
C HIS A 27 16.36 0.66 -2.67
N GLY A 28 15.39 -0.25 -2.82
CA GLY A 28 15.52 -1.69 -2.57
C GLY A 28 14.53 -2.53 -3.40
N GLU A 29 14.68 -3.85 -3.35
CA GLU A 29 13.81 -4.79 -4.08
C GLU A 29 12.47 -4.96 -3.33
N TRP A 30 11.37 -5.14 -4.06
CA TRP A 30 10.04 -5.37 -3.49
C TRP A 30 10.05 -6.55 -2.52
N ARG A 31 10.79 -7.60 -2.86
CA ARG A 31 10.98 -8.78 -2.01
C ARG A 31 11.52 -8.47 -0.60
N ASP A 32 12.34 -7.44 -0.46
CA ASP A 32 12.94 -7.09 0.82
C ASP A 32 11.99 -6.28 1.70
N ILE A 33 11.09 -5.51 1.08
CA ILE A 33 10.19 -4.57 1.76
C ILE A 33 8.78 -5.13 1.97
N GLU A 34 8.34 -6.03 1.09
CA GLU A 34 7.00 -6.62 1.09
C GLU A 34 6.61 -7.26 2.43
N PRO A 35 7.49 -8.02 3.12
CA PRO A 35 7.16 -8.60 4.41
C PRO A 35 6.84 -7.55 5.49
N ALA A 36 7.53 -6.41 5.47
CA ALA A 36 7.32 -5.33 6.44
C ALA A 36 6.01 -4.57 6.16
N LEU A 37 5.70 -4.35 4.88
CA LEU A 37 4.43 -3.75 4.45
C LEU A 37 3.24 -4.67 4.77
N ALA A 38 3.38 -5.98 4.51
CA ALA A 38 2.39 -7.00 4.84
C ALA A 38 2.05 -7.01 6.33
N ALA A 39 3.09 -7.07 7.17
CA ALA A 39 2.93 -7.08 8.62
C ALA A 39 2.25 -5.79 9.13
N THR A 40 2.60 -4.65 8.55
CA THR A 40 2.01 -3.36 8.93
C THR A 40 0.54 -3.27 8.51
N TRP A 41 0.23 -3.68 7.26
CA TRP A 41 -1.14 -3.72 6.75
C TRP A 41 -2.03 -4.62 7.59
N GLU A 42 -1.64 -5.86 7.82
CA GLU A 42 -2.44 -6.81 8.60
C GLU A 42 -2.64 -6.35 10.05
N ARG A 43 -1.66 -5.66 10.63
CA ARG A 43 -1.76 -5.14 12.00
C ARG A 43 -2.69 -3.94 12.12
N MET A 44 -2.79 -3.12 11.07
CA MET A 44 -3.49 -1.84 11.13
C MET A 44 -4.82 -1.82 10.39
N ARG A 45 -5.04 -2.75 9.46
CA ARG A 45 -6.26 -2.79 8.67
C ARG A 45 -7.48 -2.99 9.55
N ASN A 46 -8.56 -2.34 9.17
CA ASN A 46 -9.89 -2.64 9.67
C ASN A 46 -10.28 -4.08 9.27
N PRO A 47 -11.04 -4.83 10.10
CA PRO A 47 -11.61 -6.13 9.72
C PRO A 47 -12.35 -6.17 8.38
N GLN A 48 -12.89 -5.04 7.91
CA GLN A 48 -13.56 -4.93 6.60
C GLN A 48 -12.61 -4.63 5.43
N ALA A 49 -11.36 -4.28 5.70
CA ALA A 49 -10.37 -4.03 4.67
C ALA A 49 -9.83 -5.36 4.09
N PRO A 50 -9.43 -5.35 2.80
CA PRO A 50 -8.91 -6.53 2.13
C PRO A 50 -7.63 -7.05 2.79
N HIS A 51 -7.32 -8.32 2.53
CA HIS A 51 -6.08 -8.93 3.00
C HIS A 51 -4.86 -8.36 2.26
N TRP A 52 -3.67 -8.55 2.84
CA TRP A 52 -2.45 -8.08 2.20
C TRP A 52 -2.27 -8.60 0.77
N GLU A 53 -2.64 -9.85 0.47
CA GLU A 53 -2.53 -10.42 -0.88
C GLU A 53 -3.26 -9.58 -1.93
N ASP A 54 -4.51 -9.20 -1.67
CA ASP A 54 -5.30 -8.36 -2.58
C ASP A 54 -4.67 -6.96 -2.78
N VAL A 55 -4.11 -6.41 -1.70
CA VAL A 55 -3.43 -5.11 -1.73
C VAL A 55 -2.13 -5.20 -2.51
N ALA A 56 -1.31 -6.22 -2.27
CA ALA A 56 -0.04 -6.45 -2.94
C ALA A 56 -0.22 -6.62 -4.45
N ASP A 57 -1.25 -7.34 -4.89
CA ASP A 57 -1.60 -7.47 -6.31
C ASP A 57 -1.98 -6.11 -6.90
N ARG A 58 -2.76 -5.30 -6.18
CA ARG A 58 -3.11 -3.95 -6.63
C ARG A 58 -1.90 -3.03 -6.72
N VAL A 59 -0.97 -3.10 -5.76
CA VAL A 59 0.29 -2.35 -5.80
C VAL A 59 1.09 -2.77 -7.03
N ARG A 60 1.24 -4.07 -7.29
CA ARG A 60 1.97 -4.60 -8.44
C ARG A 60 1.39 -4.12 -9.76
N SER A 61 0.08 -4.23 -9.96
CA SER A 61 -0.59 -3.73 -11.17
C SER A 61 -0.40 -2.23 -11.34
N CYS A 62 -0.53 -1.43 -10.27
CA CYS A 62 -0.33 0.01 -10.34
C CYS A 62 1.12 0.35 -10.75
N CYS A 63 2.10 -0.33 -10.16
CA CYS A 63 3.50 -0.18 -10.49
C CYS A 63 3.81 -0.54 -11.94
N GLU A 64 3.24 -1.63 -12.47
CA GLU A 64 3.35 -2.03 -13.88
C GLU A 64 2.72 -1.00 -14.83
N GLU A 65 1.51 -0.52 -14.54
CA GLU A 65 0.81 0.51 -15.32
C GLU A 65 1.61 1.83 -15.40
N ASN A 66 2.38 2.14 -14.36
CA ASN A 66 3.24 3.33 -14.30
C ASN A 66 4.67 3.08 -14.83
N GLY A 67 4.95 1.91 -15.42
CA GLY A 67 6.26 1.58 -16.00
C GLY A 67 7.37 1.35 -14.97
N MET A 68 7.00 1.05 -13.72
CA MET A 68 7.92 0.78 -12.61
C MET A 68 7.64 -0.60 -12.02
N PRO A 69 7.89 -1.70 -12.76
CA PRO A 69 7.59 -3.04 -12.26
C PRO A 69 8.40 -3.33 -10.99
N LEU A 70 7.71 -3.86 -9.98
CA LEU A 70 8.30 -4.34 -8.74
C LEU A 70 9.22 -5.53 -9.05
N ARG A 71 10.47 -5.49 -8.58
CA ARG A 71 11.46 -6.55 -8.75
C ARG A 71 11.74 -7.26 -7.42
#